data_AF-D1C2J5-F1
#
_entry.id   AF-D1C2J5-F1
#
_cell.length_a   1.000
_cell.length_b   1.000
_cell.length_c   1.000
_cell.angle_alpha   90.00
_cell.angle_beta   90.00
_cell.angle_gamma   90.00
#
_symmetry.space_group_name_H-M   'P 1'
#
loop_
_entity.id
_entity.type
_entity.pdbx_description
1 polymer ?
#
loop_
_entity_poly.entity_id
_entity_poly.type
_entity_poly.pdbx_seq_one_letter_code
_entity_poly.pdbx_strand_id
1 'polypeptide(L)'
;MQPPRQRRPKGTQPLSRLGRAVIVELGAVLGALLLARIVILAVPGPERSEFTRWFVRATEPLVWPVAQVPGGGIHLIRALTLADLVTAAMLVLLAALAVGTIAGWEAEGGHERDTNGHLAPVERRKRMLD
;
A
#
# COMPACT_ATOMS: atom_id res chain seq x y z
N MET A 1 -43.46 27.56 5.36
CA MET A 1 -42.08 27.25 5.80
C MET A 1 -41.51 26.20 4.87
N GLN A 2 -40.42 26.51 4.16
CA GLN A 2 -39.79 25.58 3.23
C GLN A 2 -38.88 24.63 4.03
N PRO A 3 -39.00 23.29 3.90
CA PRO A 3 -38.14 22.38 4.63
C PRO A 3 -36.68 22.58 4.19
N PRO A 4 -35.71 22.48 5.11
CA PRO A 4 -34.31 22.74 4.81
C PRO A 4 -33.85 21.79 3.70
N ARG A 5 -33.35 22.34 2.60
CA ARG A 5 -32.77 21.58 1.48
C ARG A 5 -31.70 20.65 2.04
N GLN A 6 -31.94 19.34 1.97
CA GLN A 6 -30.94 18.32 2.25
C GLN A 6 -29.73 18.58 1.36
N ARG A 7 -28.63 19.02 1.97
CA ARG A 7 -27.34 19.11 1.30
C ARG A 7 -26.94 17.66 0.99
N ARG A 8 -26.84 17.33 -0.30
CA ARG A 8 -26.31 16.02 -0.74
C ARG A 8 -24.99 15.77 -0.03
N PRO A 9 -24.80 14.61 0.63
CA PRO A 9 -23.49 14.25 1.13
C PRO A 9 -22.54 14.22 -0.06
N LYS A 10 -21.49 15.04 0.03
CA LYS A 10 -20.44 15.13 -0.98
C LYS A 10 -19.71 13.79 -0.93
N GLY A 11 -20.10 12.87 -1.81
CA GLY A 11 -19.53 11.53 -1.86
C GLY A 11 -18.01 11.62 -1.85
N THR A 12 -17.40 10.97 -0.86
CA THR A 12 -15.96 10.81 -0.78
C THR A 12 -15.49 10.21 -2.10
N GLN A 13 -14.50 10.89 -2.67
CA GLN A 13 -14.20 10.95 -4.10
C GLN A 13 -13.69 9.63 -4.68
N PRO A 14 -13.81 9.43 -6.01
CA PRO A 14 -13.17 8.33 -6.76
C PRO A 14 -11.64 8.30 -6.66
N LEU A 15 -11.00 9.34 -6.08
CA LEU A 15 -9.57 9.38 -5.78
C LEU A 15 -9.11 8.22 -4.86
N SER A 16 -9.97 7.71 -3.96
CA SER A 16 -9.57 6.63 -3.04
C SER A 16 -9.28 5.31 -3.74
N ARG A 17 -9.99 5.00 -4.84
CA ARG A 17 -9.80 3.75 -5.59
C ARG A 17 -8.54 3.78 -6.43
N LEU A 18 -8.29 4.89 -7.12
CA LEU A 18 -7.07 5.05 -7.92
C LEU A 18 -5.83 5.09 -7.03
N GLY A 19 -5.87 5.84 -5.92
CA GLY A 19 -4.78 5.88 -4.95
C GLY A 19 -4.47 4.50 -4.35
N ARG A 20 -5.51 3.74 -3.98
CA ARG A 20 -5.36 2.36 -3.48
C ARG A 20 -4.72 1.43 -4.52
N ALA A 21 -5.19 1.47 -5.77
CA ALA A 21 -4.64 0.65 -6.85
C ALA A 21 -3.14 0.96 -7.08
N VAL A 22 -2.80 2.25 -7.15
CA VAL A 22 -1.40 2.69 -7.33
C VAL A 22 -0.51 2.23 -6.18
N ILE A 23 -0.95 2.36 -4.93
CA ILE A 23 -0.17 1.94 -3.76
C ILE A 23 0.09 0.43 -3.78
N VAL A 24 -0.95 -0.36 -4.08
CA VAL A 24 -0.84 -1.83 -4.12
C VAL A 24 0.06 -2.27 -5.27
N GLU A 25 -0.14 -1.74 -6.47
CA GLU A 25 0.68 -2.08 -7.64
C GLU A 25 2.13 -1.65 -7.46
N LEU A 26 2.36 -0.41 -7.01
CA LEU A 26 3.71 0.09 -6.76
C LEU A 26 4.42 -0.74 -5.68
N GLY A 27 3.73 -1.03 -4.57
CA GLY A 27 4.26 -1.88 -3.51
C GLY A 27 4.60 -3.28 -4.00
N ALA A 28 3.74 -3.88 -4.83
CA ALA A 28 3.98 -5.20 -5.42
C ALA A 28 5.17 -5.20 -6.38
N VAL A 29 5.29 -4.18 -7.25
CA VAL A 29 6.41 -4.05 -8.19
C VAL A 29 7.72 -3.86 -7.44
N LEU A 30 7.77 -2.94 -6.48
CA LEU A 30 8.96 -2.72 -5.66
C LEU A 30 9.33 -3.97 -4.84
N GLY A 31 8.32 -4.67 -4.30
CA GLY A 31 8.51 -5.90 -3.56
C GLY A 31 9.07 -7.03 -4.43
N ALA A 32 8.54 -7.19 -5.64
CA ALA A 32 9.03 -8.17 -6.61
C ALA A 32 10.48 -7.88 -7.02
N LEU A 33 10.82 -6.61 -7.27
CA LEU A 33 12.18 -6.18 -7.60
C LEU A 33 13.16 -6.47 -6.46
N LEU A 34 12.80 -6.13 -5.22
CA LEU A 34 13.62 -6.42 -4.04
C LEU A 34 13.78 -7.92 -3.81
N LEU A 35 12.71 -8.69 -3.94
CA LEU A 35 12.78 -10.14 -3.78
C LEU A 35 13.68 -10.79 -4.83
N ALA A 36 13.52 -10.41 -6.10
CA ALA A 36 14.38 -10.86 -7.18
C ALA A 36 15.85 -10.50 -6.92
N ARG A 37 16.12 -9.28 -6.44
CA ARG A 37 17.46 -8.83 -6.05
C ARG A 37 18.04 -9.72 -4.94
N ILE A 38 17.28 -9.99 -3.89
CA ILE A 38 17.72 -10.83 -2.76
C ILE A 38 18.08 -12.24 -3.25
N VAL A 39 17.23 -12.85 -4.07
CA VAL A 39 17.47 -14.19 -4.65
C VAL A 39 18.74 -14.19 -5.51
N ILE A 40 18.89 -13.19 -6.38
CA ILE A 40 20.06 -13.02 -7.24
C ILE A 40 21.36 -12.90 -6.42
N LEU A 41 21.34 -12.18 -5.30
CA LEU A 41 22.52 -11.97 -4.46
C LEU A 41 22.83 -13.16 -3.55
N ALA A 42 21.82 -13.93 -3.15
CA ALA A 42 21.96 -15.07 -2.25
C ALA A 42 22.32 -16.39 -2.96
N VAL A 43 21.82 -16.64 -4.17
CA VAL A 43 21.95 -17.92 -4.87
C VAL A 43 23.27 -18.04 -5.65
N PRO A 44 23.96 -19.19 -5.64
CA PRO A 44 25.10 -19.45 -6.53
C PRO A 44 24.64 -19.65 -7.96
N GLY A 45 25.09 -18.76 -8.84
CA GLY A 45 24.91 -18.88 -10.28
C GLY A 45 26.26 -19.02 -10.99
N PRO A 46 26.36 -19.87 -12.02
CA PRO A 46 27.51 -19.93 -12.90
C PRO A 46 27.54 -18.62 -13.71
N GLU A 47 28.55 -17.79 -13.45
CA GLU A 47 28.77 -16.46 -14.02
C GLU A 47 27.62 -15.45 -13.85
N ARG A 48 27.89 -14.32 -13.21
CA ARG A 48 26.95 -13.20 -13.18
C ARG A 48 26.79 -12.66 -14.60
N SER A 49 25.79 -13.15 -15.32
CA SER A 49 25.42 -12.69 -16.65
C SER A 49 25.29 -11.17 -16.65
N GLU A 50 25.47 -10.55 -17.82
CA GLU A 50 25.34 -9.09 -17.95
C GLU A 50 23.98 -8.59 -17.45
N PHE A 51 22.93 -9.39 -17.65
CA PHE A 51 21.60 -9.14 -17.08
C PHE A 51 21.63 -9.03 -15.56
N THR A 52 22.27 -9.97 -14.87
CA THR A 52 22.34 -9.97 -13.40
C THR A 52 23.06 -8.74 -12.87
N ARG A 53 24.16 -8.33 -13.52
CA ARG A 53 24.90 -7.11 -13.18
C ARG A 53 24.07 -5.85 -13.43
N TRP A 54 23.42 -5.77 -14.59
CA TRP A 54 22.54 -4.66 -14.94
C TRP A 54 21.36 -4.55 -13.96
N PHE A 55 20.72 -5.67 -13.61
CA PHE A 55 19.59 -5.73 -12.70
C PHE A 55 19.96 -5.26 -11.29
N VAL A 56 21.10 -5.72 -10.76
CA VAL A 56 21.62 -5.27 -9.45
C VAL A 56 21.92 -3.77 -9.48
N ARG A 57 22.43 -3.23 -10.59
CA ARG A 57 22.66 -1.79 -10.71
C ARG A 57 21.36 -0.99 -10.80
N ALA A 58 20.39 -1.48 -11.56
CA ALA A 58 19.08 -0.84 -11.70
C ALA A 58 18.28 -0.81 -10.38
N THR A 59 18.48 -1.80 -9.52
CA THR A 59 17.80 -1.91 -8.21
C THR A 59 18.62 -1.33 -7.05
N GLU A 60 19.83 -0.83 -7.30
CA GLU A 60 20.67 -0.17 -6.28
C GLU A 60 19.99 1.05 -5.61
N PRO A 61 19.27 1.93 -6.34
CA PRO A 61 18.59 3.07 -5.72
C PRO A 61 17.52 2.68 -4.69
N LEU A 62 16.97 1.46 -4.77
CA LEU A 62 15.96 0.99 -3.83
C LEU A 62 16.53 0.81 -2.43
N VAL A 63 17.77 0.33 -2.34
CA VAL A 63 18.45 0.02 -1.07
C VAL A 63 19.44 1.09 -0.65
N TRP A 64 19.79 2.01 -1.57
CA TRP A 64 20.75 3.09 -1.36
C TRP A 64 20.51 3.90 -0.09
N PRO A 65 19.27 4.34 0.26
CA PRO A 65 19.04 5.12 1.47
C PRO A 65 19.43 4.36 2.75
N VAL A 66 19.09 3.08 2.83
CA VAL A 66 19.40 2.24 4.00
C VAL A 66 20.89 1.90 4.04
N ALA A 67 21.53 1.77 2.87
CA ALA A 67 22.97 1.51 2.78
C ALA A 67 23.83 2.67 3.33
N GLN A 68 23.30 3.90 3.41
CA GLN A 68 23.99 5.04 4.03
C GLN A 68 24.04 4.97 5.56
N VAL A 69 23.21 4.12 6.19
CA VAL A 69 23.16 3.98 7.65
C VAL A 69 24.38 3.17 8.11
N PRO A 70 25.02 3.53 9.25
CA PRO A 70 26.09 2.73 9.83
C PRO A 70 25.68 1.26 9.98
N GLY A 71 26.48 0.36 9.40
CA GLY A 71 26.19 -1.08 9.38
C GLY A 71 25.30 -1.56 8.22
N GLY A 72 24.72 -0.66 7.41
CA GLY A 72 23.86 -1.03 6.27
C GLY A 72 24.60 -1.83 5.18
N GLY A 73 25.88 -1.53 4.97
CA GLY A 73 26.74 -2.25 4.01
C GLY A 73 27.29 -3.59 4.50
N ILE A 74 26.93 -4.06 5.71
CA ILE A 74 27.42 -5.35 6.22
C ILE A 74 26.89 -6.49 5.35
N HIS A 75 27.80 -7.28 4.80
CA HIS A 75 27.46 -8.48 4.06
C HIS A 75 27.00 -9.59 5.02
N LEU A 76 25.81 -10.11 4.77
CA LEU A 76 25.23 -11.21 5.54
C LEU A 76 25.55 -12.55 4.87
N ILE A 77 25.23 -12.64 3.58
CA ILE A 77 25.45 -13.84 2.77
C ILE A 77 25.95 -13.37 1.41
N ARG A 78 27.22 -13.65 1.10
CA ARG A 78 27.86 -13.28 -0.18
C ARG A 78 27.76 -11.77 -0.42
N ALA A 79 27.02 -11.34 -1.45
CA ALA A 79 26.81 -9.95 -1.79
C ALA A 79 25.50 -9.38 -1.22
N LEU A 80 24.68 -10.19 -0.54
CA LEU A 80 23.48 -9.73 0.16
C LEU A 80 23.88 -8.94 1.41
N THR A 81 23.39 -7.72 1.53
CA THR A 81 23.69 -6.80 2.63
C THR A 81 22.54 -6.69 3.62
N LEU A 82 22.83 -6.18 4.82
CA LEU A 82 21.80 -5.84 5.81
C LEU A 82 20.80 -4.82 5.24
N ALA A 83 21.27 -3.88 4.42
CA ALA A 83 20.40 -2.90 3.76
C ALA A 83 19.34 -3.56 2.87
N ASP A 84 19.65 -4.64 2.16
CA ASP A 84 18.66 -5.35 1.32
C ASP A 84 17.50 -5.90 2.17
N LEU A 85 17.81 -6.52 3.31
CA LEU A 85 16.80 -7.09 4.21
C LEU A 85 15.98 -6.01 4.91
N VAL A 86 16.64 -4.96 5.41
CA VAL A 86 15.97 -3.85 6.10
C VAL A 86 15.07 -3.10 5.14
N THR A 87 15.49 -2.86 3.89
CA THR A 87 14.65 -2.23 2.86
C THR A 87 13.41 -3.06 2.57
N ALA A 88 13.55 -4.39 2.44
CA ALA A 88 12.42 -5.28 2.24
C ALA A 88 11.44 -5.24 3.43
N ALA A 89 11.96 -5.28 4.67
CA ALA A 89 11.15 -5.18 5.88
C ALA A 89 10.41 -3.84 5.98
N MET A 90 11.08 -2.73 5.66
CA MET A 90 10.48 -1.40 5.61
C MET A 90 9.36 -1.34 4.57
N LEU A 91 9.55 -1.92 3.38
CA LEU A 91 8.52 -1.94 2.36
C LEU A 91 7.27 -2.69 2.82
N VAL A 92 7.43 -3.86 3.48
CA VAL A 92 6.32 -4.61 4.06
C VAL A 92 5.59 -3.79 5.12
N LEU A 93 6.34 -3.11 6.00
CA LEU A 93 5.76 -2.25 7.04
C LEU A 93 4.96 -1.09 6.43
N LEU A 94 5.53 -0.41 5.43
CA LEU A 94 4.86 0.70 4.74
C LEU A 94 3.60 0.24 4.01
N ALA A 95 3.65 -0.93 3.36
CA ALA A 95 2.49 -1.52 2.71
C ALA A 95 1.38 -1.86 3.73
N ALA A 96 1.74 -2.46 4.86
CA ALA A 96 0.80 -2.77 5.93
C ALA A 96 0.15 -1.51 6.51
N LEU A 97 0.94 -0.46 6.77
CA LEU A 97 0.45 0.83 7.24
C LEU A 97 -0.47 1.49 6.21
N ALA A 98 -0.11 1.47 4.92
CA ALA A 98 -0.91 2.05 3.87
C ALA A 98 -2.26 1.31 3.69
N VAL A 99 -2.27 -0.01 3.78
CA VAL A 99 -3.52 -0.79 3.77
C VAL A 99 -4.37 -0.48 5.01
N GLY A 100 -3.74 -0.39 6.19
CA GLY A 100 -4.41 -0.06 7.45
C GLY A 100 -5.05 1.32 7.45
N THR A 101 -4.36 2.35 6.94
CA THR A 101 -4.92 3.71 6.84
C THR A 101 -6.09 3.78 5.88
N ILE A 102 -6.00 3.08 4.73
CA ILE A 102 -7.11 2.99 3.77
C ILE A 102 -8.32 2.28 4.41
N ALA A 103 -8.09 1.18 5.12
CA ALA A 103 -9.16 0.45 5.81
C ALA A 103 -9.83 1.31 6.90
N GLY A 104 -9.05 2.09 7.65
CA GLY A 104 -9.57 3.03 8.64
C GLY A 104 -10.48 4.10 8.02
N TRP A 105 -10.07 4.69 6.90
CA TRP A 105 -10.90 5.66 6.17
C TRP A 105 -12.16 5.05 5.58
N GLU A 106 -12.11 3.80 5.11
CA GLU A 106 -13.30 3.06 4.64
C GLU A 106 -14.29 2.81 5.78
N ALA A 107 -13.81 2.50 6.99
CA ALA A 107 -14.65 2.30 8.17
C ALA A 107 -15.32 3.60 8.66
N GLU A 108 -14.58 4.71 8.71
CA GLU A 108 -15.10 6.03 9.07
C GLU A 108 -16.17 6.53 8.08
N GLY A 109 -15.93 6.36 6.78
CA GLY A 109 -16.89 6.71 5.73
C GLY A 109 -18.12 5.78 5.65
N GLY A 110 -18.01 4.54 6.16
CA GLY A 110 -19.12 3.61 6.28
C GLY A 110 -20.07 3.95 7.43
N HIS A 111 -19.52 4.38 8.57
CA HIS A 111 -20.31 4.75 9.75
C HIS A 111 -21.23 5.96 9.53
N GLU A 112 -20.83 6.90 8.65
CA GLU A 112 -21.65 8.06 8.27
C GLU A 112 -22.81 7.69 7.32
N ARG A 113 -22.72 6.55 6.62
CA ARG A 113 -23.79 6.03 5.74
C ARG A 113 -24.85 5.25 6.51
N ASP A 114 -24.47 4.43 7.48
CA ASP A 114 -25.43 3.62 8.24
C ASP A 114 -26.26 4.45 9.22
N THR A 115 -25.68 5.47 9.84
CA THR A 115 -26.42 6.39 10.73
C THR A 115 -27.48 7.22 10.00
N ASN A 116 -27.27 7.56 8.72
CA ASN A 116 -28.24 8.31 7.90
C ASN A 116 -29.18 7.41 7.09
N GLY A 117 -28.89 6.10 6.97
CA GLY A 117 -29.71 5.11 6.26
C GLY A 117 -30.74 4.41 7.14
N HIS A 118 -30.69 4.59 8.47
CA HIS A 118 -31.52 3.85 9.42
C HIS A 118 -32.87 4.50 9.76
N LEU A 119 -33.46 5.27 8.84
CA LEU A 119 -34.92 5.39 8.81
C LEU A 119 -35.45 4.22 8.00
N ALA A 120 -35.72 3.13 8.72
CA ALA A 120 -36.27 1.90 8.18
C ALA A 120 -37.41 2.18 7.18
N PRO A 121 -37.44 1.52 6.01
CA PRO A 121 -38.51 1.70 5.02
C PRO A 121 -39.91 1.37 5.55
N VAL A 122 -39.98 0.75 6.74
CA VAL A 122 -41.21 0.40 7.46
C VAL A 122 -41.98 1.64 7.94
N GLU A 123 -41.29 2.72 8.32
CA GLU A 123 -41.96 3.94 8.83
C GLU A 123 -42.57 4.80 7.71
N ARG A 124 -42.02 4.71 6.50
CA ARG A 124 -42.53 5.41 5.32
C ARG A 124 -43.86 4.85 4.83
N ARG A 125 -44.11 3.55 5.05
CA ARG A 125 -45.33 2.88 4.59
C ARG A 125 -46.52 3.11 5.53
N LYS A 126 -46.28 3.32 6.83
CA LYS A 126 -47.36 3.64 7.79
C LYS A 126 -47.94 5.03 7.60
N ARG A 127 -47.12 6.06 7.30
CA ARG A 127 -47.61 7.43 7.10
C ARG A 127 -48.30 7.71 5.76
N MET A 128 -48.41 6.71 4.88
CA MET A 128 -49.18 6.83 3.62
C MET A 128 -50.59 6.23 3.75
N LEU A 129 -50.92 5.66 4.90
CA LEU A 129 -52.19 4.98 5.16
C LEU A 129 -53.02 5.66 6.27
N ASP A 130 -52.52 6.75 6.84
CA ASP A 130 -53.24 7.68 7.71
C ASP A 130 -53.37 9.03 7.00
#